data_AF-A0A7J4NKL6-F1
#
_entry.id   AF-A0A7J4NKL6-F1
#
_cell.length_a   1.000
_cell.length_b   1.000
_cell.length_c   1.000
_cell.angle_alpha   90.00
_cell.angle_beta   90.00
_cell.angle_gamma   90.00
#
_symmetry.space_group_name_H-M   'P 1'
#
loop_
_entity.id
_entity.type
_entity.pdbx_description
1 polymer ?
#
loop_
_entity_poly.entity_id
_entity_poly.type
_entity_poly.pdbx_seq_one_letter_code
_entity_poly.pdbx_strand_id
1 'polypeptide(L)' 'MTYLSNREIDNMSGEARKKRLLELQEEMLQLRAEQALGGSASNAGAYKQVRRSIARLKTKMHEERKGVGN' A
#
# COMPACT_ATOMS: atom_id res chain seq x y z
N MET A 1 4.03 10.28 -4.89
CA MET A 1 3.35 9.03 -5.25
C MET A 1 4.24 7.88 -4.87
N THR A 2 3.91 7.19 -3.80
CA THR A 2 4.82 6.21 -3.21
C THR A 2 4.46 4.81 -3.70
N TYR A 3 4.97 4.46 -4.87
CA TYR A 3 4.91 3.10 -5.38
C TYR A 3 5.78 2.18 -4.54
N LEU A 4 5.25 1.02 -4.16
CA LEU A 4 6.02 -0.01 -3.43
C LEU A 4 6.22 -1.23 -4.34
N SER A 5 7.46 -1.55 -4.66
CA SER A 5 7.83 -2.77 -5.39
C SER A 5 7.92 -3.98 -4.46
N ASN A 6 7.81 -5.18 -5.01
CA ASN A 6 7.98 -6.42 -4.23
C ASN A 6 9.37 -6.50 -3.59
N ARG A 7 10.42 -6.10 -4.33
CA ARG A 7 11.80 -6.12 -3.82
C ARG A 7 11.99 -5.20 -2.61
N GLU A 8 11.38 -4.01 -2.63
CA GLU A 8 11.39 -3.11 -1.47
C GLU A 8 10.68 -3.74 -0.27
N ILE A 9 9.52 -4.39 -0.52
CA ILE A 9 8.77 -5.09 0.53
C ILE A 9 9.58 -6.25 1.09
N ASP A 10 10.28 -7.02 0.26
CA ASP A 10 11.11 -8.14 0.69
C ASP A 10 12.24 -7.70 1.63
N ASN A 11 12.81 -6.51 1.38
CA ASN A 11 13.85 -5.91 2.21
C ASN A 11 13.33 -5.25 3.51
N MET A 12 12.01 -5.11 3.69
CA MET A 12 11.43 -4.54 4.91
C MET A 12 11.36 -5.60 6.03
N SER A 13 11.57 -5.18 7.28
CA SER A 13 11.20 -5.99 8.44
C SER A 13 9.69 -6.07 8.59
N GLY A 14 9.18 -7.08 9.32
CA GLY A 14 7.75 -7.22 9.58
C GLY A 14 7.11 -5.98 10.24
N GLU A 15 7.85 -5.30 11.12
CA GLU A 15 7.41 -4.03 11.72
C GLU A 15 7.41 -2.88 10.72
N ALA A 16 8.45 -2.76 9.90
CA ALA A 16 8.52 -1.76 8.85
C ALA A 16 7.36 -1.92 7.84
N ARG A 17 6.99 -3.17 7.48
CA ARG A 17 5.82 -3.45 6.64
C ARG A 17 4.51 -3.00 7.29
N LYS A 18 4.33 -3.22 8.59
CA LYS A 18 3.14 -2.76 9.34
C LYS A 18 3.05 -1.23 9.35
N LYS A 19 4.17 -0.55 9.64
CA LYS A 19 4.23 0.92 9.63
C LYS A 19 3.90 1.47 8.23
N ARG A 20 4.52 0.89 7.20
CA ARG A 20 4.28 1.30 5.80
C ARG A 20 2.84 1.05 5.36
N LEU A 21 2.21 -0.01 5.85
CA LEU A 21 0.81 -0.31 5.58
C LEU A 21 -0.11 0.79 6.15
N LEU A 22 0.15 1.25 7.38
CA LEU A 22 -0.63 2.34 8.00
C LEU A 22 -0.51 3.63 7.19
N GLU A 23 0.72 4.03 6.84
CA GLU A 23 0.98 5.23 6.03
C GLU A 23 0.22 5.19 4.68
N LEU A 24 0.20 4.03 4.00
CA LEU A 24 -0.55 3.86 2.76
C LEU A 24 -2.07 3.89 2.97
N GLN A 25 -2.57 3.43 4.11
CA GLN A 25 -4.00 3.51 4.45
C GLN A 25 -4.45 4.96 4.72
N GLU A 26 -3.59 5.77 5.34
CA GLU A 26 -3.82 7.20 5.52
C GLU A 26 -3.84 7.94 4.17
N GLU A 27 -2.88 7.66 3.29
CA GLU A 27 -2.85 8.21 1.92
C GLU A 27 -4.12 7.81 1.14
N MET A 28 -4.56 6.56 1.29
CA MET A 28 -5.80 6.08 0.67
C MET A 28 -7.05 6.80 1.20
N LEU A 29 -7.09 7.13 2.49
CA LEU A 29 -8.19 7.88 3.09
C LEU A 29 -8.25 9.30 2.51
N GLN A 30 -7.10 9.97 2.39
CA GLN A 30 -7.00 11.30 1.79
C GLN A 30 -7.48 11.29 0.33
N LEU A 31 -6.99 10.34 -0.48
CA LEU A 31 -7.42 10.20 -1.87
C LEU A 31 -8.93 9.96 -2.03
N ARG A 32 -9.54 9.22 -1.09
CA ARG A 32 -11.00 9.02 -1.07
C ARG A 32 -11.74 10.29 -0.70
N ALA A 33 -11.24 11.07 0.27
CA ALA A 33 -11.84 12.34 0.65
C ALA A 33 -11.80 13.33 -0.52
N GLU A 34 -10.65 13.44 -1.20
CA GLU A 34 -10.52 14.25 -2.42
C GLU A 34 -11.52 13.81 -3.50
N GLN A 35 -11.61 12.50 -3.76
CA GLN A 35 -12.56 11.98 -4.75
C GLN A 35 -14.02 12.31 -4.39
N ALA A 36 -14.39 12.21 -3.10
CA ALA A 36 -15.75 12.50 -2.64
C ALA A 36 -16.11 13.99 -2.77
N LEU A 37 -15.12 14.89 -2.65
CA LEU A 37 -15.29 16.33 -2.82
C LEU A 37 -15.29 16.78 -4.30
N GLY A 38 -15.29 15.83 -5.25
CA GLY A 38 -15.24 16.13 -6.69
C GLY A 38 -13.83 16.32 -7.24
N GLY A 39 -12.82 15.75 -6.58
CA GLY A 39 -11.41 15.80 -6.99
C GLY A 39 -11.17 15.27 -8.41
N SER A 40 -10.18 15.86 -9.07
CA SER A 40 -9.83 15.60 -10.48
C SER A 40 -9.45 14.15 -10.77
N ALA A 41 -9.73 13.71 -12.01
CA ALA A 41 -9.24 12.46 -12.61
C ALA A 41 -7.70 12.28 -12.51
N SER A 42 -6.95 13.37 -12.32
CA SER A 42 -5.50 13.38 -12.07
C SER A 42 -5.07 12.45 -10.92
N ASN A 43 -5.95 12.23 -9.92
CA ASN A 43 -5.63 11.45 -8.73
C ASN A 43 -6.02 9.96 -8.86
N ALA A 44 -6.71 9.59 -9.95
CA ALA A 44 -7.13 8.20 -10.19
C ALA A 44 -5.94 7.24 -10.36
N GLY A 45 -4.82 7.74 -10.91
CA GLY A 45 -3.55 7.00 -11.00
C GLY A 45 -2.95 6.71 -9.61
N ALA A 46 -2.90 7.72 -8.75
CA ALA A 46 -2.42 7.59 -7.37
C ALA A 46 -3.28 6.59 -6.58
N TYR A 47 -4.60 6.67 -6.69
CA TYR A 47 -5.52 5.74 -6.05
C TYR A 47 -5.23 4.28 -6.42
N LYS A 48 -5.05 3.99 -7.72
CA LYS A 48 -4.72 2.64 -8.20
C LYS A 48 -3.35 2.18 -7.70
N GLN A 49 -2.36 3.08 -7.63
CA GLN A 49 -1.02 2.76 -7.14
C GLN A 49 -1.03 2.44 -5.65
N VAL A 50 -1.59 3.31 -4.81
CA VAL A 50 -1.69 3.10 -3.35
C VAL A 50 -2.43 1.80 -3.05
N ARG A 51 -3.55 1.55 -3.73
CA ARG A 51 -4.31 0.30 -3.57
C ARG A 51 -3.48 -0.95 -3.90
N ARG A 52 -2.66 -0.90 -4.96
CA ARG A 52 -1.75 -2.01 -5.33
C ARG A 52 -0.63 -2.20 -4.31
N SER A 53 -0.04 -1.12 -3.81
CA SER A 53 0.99 -1.16 -2.76
C SER A 53 0.45 -1.81 -1.48
N ILE A 54 -0.75 -1.43 -1.04
CA ILE A 54 -1.43 -2.05 0.12
C ILE A 54 -1.63 -3.55 -0.10
N ALA A 55 -2.10 -3.95 -1.29
CA ALA A 55 -2.33 -5.36 -1.60
C ALA A 55 -1.03 -6.18 -1.51
N ARG A 56 0.07 -5.69 -2.08
CA ARG A 56 1.37 -6.38 -2.03
C ARG A 56 1.89 -6.56 -0.60
N LEU A 57 1.80 -5.52 0.24
CA LEU A 57 2.20 -5.61 1.66
C LEU A 57 1.38 -6.67 2.39
N LYS A 58 0.05 -6.64 2.22
CA LYS A 58 -0.84 -7.63 2.85
C LYS A 58 -0.52 -9.06 2.39
N THR A 59 -0.25 -9.25 1.10
CA THR A 59 0.15 -10.54 0.55
C THR A 59 1.43 -11.04 1.21
N LYS A 60 2.50 -10.23 1.23
CA LYS A 60 3.77 -10.64 1.85
C LYS A 60 3.61 -10.97 3.34
N MET A 61 2.93 -10.11 4.10
CA MET A 61 2.70 -10.33 5.53
C MET A 61 1.90 -11.63 5.79
N HIS A 62 0.99 -11.98 4.88
CA HIS A 62 0.22 -13.22 4.97
C HIS A 62 1.05 -14.46 4.60
N GLU A 63 1.92 -14.37 3.59
CA GLU A 63 2.88 -15.42 3.24
C GLU A 63 3.83 -15.73 4.41
N GLU A 64 4.36 -14.68 5.05
CA GLU A 64 5.21 -14.81 6.24
C GLU A 64 4.48 -15.48 7.40
N ARG A 65 3.23 -15.09 7.66
CA ARG A 65 2.41 -15.72 8.70
C ARG A 65 2.17 -17.21 8.44
N LYS A 66 2.06 -17.62 7.17
CA LYS A 66 1.83 -19.03 6.80
C LYS A 66 3.12 -19.87 6.81
N GLY A 67 4.29 -19.27 7.02
CA GLY A 67 5.57 -19.98 6.93
C GLY A 67 5.87 -20.51 5.52
N VAL A 68 5.16 -20.04 4.50
CA VAL A 68 5.36 -20.40 3.08
C VAL A 68 6.26 -19.35 2.41
N GLY A 69 7.13 -18.72 3.19
CA GLY A 69 8.17 -17.86 2.63
C GLY A 69 9.22 -18.74 1.97
N ASN A 70 9.39 -18.62 0.66
CA ASN A 70 10.57 -19.14 -0.05
C ASN A 70 11.86 -18.64 0.59
#